data_AF-A0A6I0FKK6-F1
#
_entry.id   AF-A0A6I0FKK6-F1
#
_cell.length_a   1.000
_cell.length_b   1.000
_cell.length_c   1.000
_cell.angle_alpha   90.00
_cell.angle_beta   90.00
_cell.angle_gamma   90.00
#
_symmetry.space_group_name_H-M   'P 1'
#
loop_
_entity.id
_entity.type
_entity.pdbx_description
1 polymer ?
#
loop_
_entity_poly.entity_id
_entity_poly.type
_entity_poly.pdbx_seq_one_letter_code
_entity_poly.pdbx_strand_id
1 'polypeptide(L)'
;MSELNSRAARPDDAAPAVQTAPFHHDAYVETTVPFHRVALLNERYRWWRPVLELLIAAVLYGVLSVLLFVVVYLMMDPGESGSSEDSLLPMDDMSDPVFIFFLLGSLAILIPACWFGIRLGSGRAWGFAWSVAGRVRWRLFWAGLWRMAFVFLGLFLIGRGASIADNGPDAAVLQPQALGLLIVVFTMVPAQAIAEELVFRGVLPQFLGAYVRNPWICYLVPLVLFTVAHDYNWVGLIDITVFAACMALLAHKTGGLELPMALHIANNVMVFSSGVFEVNDVNATEIPWESVLFSSGLTIVLTVFFLWNRQLKEMWEGDRTRVFLPPEHPLAPDEPLVAAPPQSVAGAALVFEPAQQGTRTAAPRGTRTAAPRGRRTQPPAGAQPAKPAAPGHSAQPEQPAQPQATQSRPLPEQQSSSE
;
A
#
# COMPACT_ATOMS: atom_id res chain seq x y z
N MET A 1 53.66 18.36 53.10
CA MET A 1 54.06 19.71 52.67
C MET A 1 53.95 19.78 51.15
N SER A 2 53.58 20.96 50.62
CA SER A 2 53.19 21.29 49.24
C SER A 2 51.68 21.13 48.97
N GLU A 3 50.80 22.01 49.45
CA GLU A 3 50.54 23.43 49.08
C GLU A 3 49.53 23.63 47.94
N LEU A 4 48.69 24.67 48.14
CA LEU A 4 47.84 25.41 47.19
C LEU A 4 46.47 24.75 46.87
N ASN A 5 45.32 25.43 46.97
CA ASN A 5 45.06 26.85 47.07
C ASN A 5 43.61 27.08 47.55
N SER A 6 43.43 28.06 48.43
CA SER A 6 42.14 28.58 48.86
C SER A 6 41.54 29.47 47.77
N ARG A 7 40.27 29.26 47.42
CA ARG A 7 39.42 30.30 46.81
C ARG A 7 38.01 30.19 47.36
N ALA A 8 37.65 31.19 48.17
CA ALA A 8 36.28 31.46 48.58
C ALA A 8 35.43 31.79 47.35
N ALA A 9 34.33 31.05 47.15
CA ALA A 9 33.32 31.37 46.16
C ALA A 9 32.43 32.51 46.68
N ARG A 10 32.17 33.51 45.82
CA ARG A 10 31.28 34.66 46.08
C ARG A 10 29.80 34.22 46.05
N PRO A 11 28.87 34.94 46.70
CA PRO A 11 27.48 34.51 46.83
C PRO A 11 26.56 34.70 45.62
N ASP A 12 27.04 35.05 44.42
CA ASP A 12 26.18 35.59 43.34
C ASP A 12 26.06 34.73 42.06
N ASP A 13 26.57 33.49 42.02
CA ASP A 13 26.46 32.61 40.83
C ASP A 13 25.26 31.65 40.88
N ALA A 14 24.07 32.13 41.27
CA ALA A 14 22.83 31.37 41.10
C ALA A 14 22.17 31.73 39.76
N ALA A 15 22.50 30.98 38.71
CA ALA A 15 21.77 31.03 37.44
C ALA A 15 20.27 30.75 37.71
N PRO A 16 19.34 31.52 37.10
CA PRO A 16 17.92 31.30 37.34
C PRO A 16 17.55 29.89 36.85
N ALA A 17 16.99 29.09 37.76
CA ALA A 17 16.46 27.79 37.41
C ALA A 17 15.38 27.97 36.34
N VAL A 18 15.67 27.51 35.11
CA VAL A 18 14.67 27.38 34.06
C VAL A 18 13.70 26.30 34.54
N GLN A 19 12.61 26.75 35.15
CA GLN A 19 11.48 25.90 35.51
C GLN A 19 10.86 25.46 34.18
N THR A 20 11.29 24.30 33.68
CA THR A 20 10.62 23.63 32.57
C THR A 20 9.18 23.40 33.01
N ALA A 21 8.23 24.13 32.43
CA ALA A 21 6.81 23.89 32.64
C ALA A 21 6.54 22.40 32.39
N PRO A 22 5.75 21.72 33.25
CA PRO A 22 5.40 20.32 33.02
C PRO A 22 4.73 20.20 31.66
N PHE A 23 5.22 19.27 30.82
CA PHE A 23 4.58 18.91 29.57
C PHE A 23 3.13 18.48 29.88
N HIS A 24 2.16 19.36 29.63
CA HIS A 24 0.74 19.02 29.73
C HIS A 24 0.44 17.88 28.76
N HIS A 25 0.24 16.67 29.29
CA HIS A 25 -0.24 15.49 28.56
C HIS A 25 -1.73 15.61 28.18
N ASP A 26 -2.40 16.70 28.56
CA ASP A 26 -3.87 16.80 28.54
C ASP A 26 -4.43 17.41 27.24
N ALA A 27 -3.59 17.74 26.26
CA ALA A 27 -4.00 18.38 25.00
C ALA A 27 -3.91 17.45 23.76
N TYR A 28 -3.81 16.13 23.97
CA TYR A 28 -3.72 15.14 22.90
C TYR A 28 -5.01 14.34 22.81
N VAL A 29 -5.71 14.43 21.68
CA VAL A 29 -6.89 13.58 21.42
C VAL A 29 -6.41 12.24 20.86
N GLU A 30 -6.57 11.16 21.62
CA GLU A 30 -6.39 9.79 21.12
C GLU A 30 -7.37 9.54 19.96
N THR A 31 -6.92 9.68 18.72
CA THR A 31 -7.70 9.37 17.52
C THR A 31 -7.05 8.25 16.74
N THR A 32 -7.83 7.21 16.43
CA THR A 32 -7.39 6.10 15.59
C THR A 32 -7.58 6.46 14.12
N VAL A 33 -6.57 7.07 13.51
CA VAL A 33 -6.62 7.38 12.07
C VAL A 33 -6.36 6.09 11.28
N PRO A 34 -7.25 5.67 10.38
CA PRO A 34 -7.02 4.50 9.54
C PRO A 34 -5.74 4.66 8.71
N PHE A 35 -4.99 3.57 8.50
CA PHE A 35 -3.69 3.62 7.84
C PHE A 35 -3.71 4.28 6.46
N HIS A 36 -4.73 3.98 5.64
CA HIS A 36 -4.93 4.61 4.33
C HIS A 36 -5.20 6.13 4.39
N ARG A 37 -5.45 6.70 5.57
CA ARG A 37 -5.74 8.14 5.76
C ARG A 37 -4.62 8.90 6.45
N VAL A 38 -3.56 8.23 6.91
CA VAL A 38 -2.50 8.85 7.72
C VAL A 38 -1.78 9.97 6.94
N ALA A 39 -1.71 9.89 5.62
CA ALA A 39 -1.15 10.95 4.78
C ALA A 39 -1.85 12.31 4.93
N LEU A 40 -3.12 12.33 5.36
CA LEU A 40 -3.88 13.57 5.60
C LEU A 40 -3.44 14.31 6.88
N LEU A 41 -2.71 13.65 7.77
CA LEU A 41 -2.20 14.26 9.01
C LEU A 41 -0.97 15.14 8.75
N ASN A 42 -0.42 15.10 7.54
CA ASN A 42 0.69 15.96 7.14
C ASN A 42 0.23 17.42 7.09
N GLU A 43 0.84 18.30 7.87
CA GLU A 43 0.57 19.76 7.88
C GLU A 43 0.74 20.40 6.49
N ARG A 44 1.63 19.83 5.67
CA ARG A 44 1.89 20.30 4.31
C ARG A 44 0.87 19.77 3.29
N TYR A 45 -0.13 19.01 3.72
CA TYR A 45 -1.09 18.38 2.81
C TYR A 45 -1.77 19.40 1.90
N ARG A 46 -1.83 19.06 0.61
CA ARG A 46 -2.60 19.76 -0.44
C ARG A 46 -3.15 18.69 -1.37
N TRP A 47 -4.30 18.93 -1.98
CA TRP A 47 -4.97 17.91 -2.83
C TRP A 47 -4.11 17.40 -4.00
N TRP A 48 -3.16 18.19 -4.51
CA TRP A 48 -2.27 17.81 -5.62
C TRP A 48 -1.01 17.07 -5.17
N ARG A 49 -0.67 17.11 -3.88
CA ARG A 49 0.58 16.53 -3.36
C ARG A 49 0.63 15.00 -3.43
N PRO A 50 -0.45 14.24 -3.17
CA PRO A 50 -0.46 12.80 -3.41
C PRO A 50 -0.24 12.44 -4.89
N VAL A 51 -0.78 13.22 -5.83
CA VAL A 51 -0.51 13.04 -7.27
C VAL A 51 0.97 13.25 -7.56
N LEU A 52 1.56 14.31 -7.01
CA LEU A 52 2.99 14.60 -7.19
C LEU A 52 3.87 13.50 -6.57
N GLU A 53 3.50 12.94 -5.41
CA GLU A 53 4.17 11.78 -4.81
C GLU A 53 4.22 10.60 -5.78
N LEU A 54 3.09 10.21 -6.36
CA LEU A 54 3.04 9.13 -7.35
C LEU A 54 3.79 9.46 -8.63
N LEU A 55 3.68 10.69 -9.13
CA LEU A 55 4.34 11.09 -10.38
C LEU A 55 5.87 11.04 -10.24
N ILE A 56 6.41 11.57 -9.14
CA ILE A 56 7.85 11.52 -8.87
C ILE A 56 8.33 10.09 -8.70
N ALA A 57 7.57 9.26 -7.95
CA ALA A 57 7.91 7.84 -7.79
C ALA A 57 7.90 7.10 -9.15
N ALA A 58 6.88 7.31 -9.99
CA ALA A 58 6.77 6.66 -11.29
C ALA A 58 7.89 7.07 -12.26
N VAL A 59 8.20 8.38 -12.35
CA VAL A 59 9.29 8.87 -13.20
C VAL A 59 10.63 8.33 -12.73
N LEU A 60 10.91 8.38 -11.42
CA LEU A 60 12.17 7.90 -10.87
C LEU A 60 12.31 6.39 -11.03
N TYR A 61 11.23 5.64 -10.82
CA TYR A 61 11.19 4.20 -11.10
C TYR A 61 11.56 3.93 -12.56
N GLY A 62 10.91 4.59 -13.52
CA GLY A 62 11.22 4.43 -14.95
C GLY A 62 12.68 4.73 -15.30
N VAL A 63 13.24 5.83 -14.77
CA VAL A 63 14.64 6.21 -14.99
C VAL A 63 15.60 5.17 -14.40
N LEU A 64 15.37 4.72 -13.17
CA LEU A 64 16.22 3.74 -12.50
C LEU A 64 16.11 2.35 -13.14
N SER A 65 14.93 1.95 -13.61
CA SER A 65 14.72 0.70 -14.34
C SER A 65 15.44 0.71 -15.70
N VAL A 66 15.39 1.82 -16.44
CA VAL A 66 16.15 1.99 -17.70
C VAL A 66 17.66 1.95 -17.42
N LEU A 67 18.13 2.61 -16.35
CA LEU A 67 19.54 2.56 -15.97
C LEU A 67 19.98 1.14 -15.60
N LEU A 68 19.18 0.42 -14.82
CA LEU A 68 19.45 -0.97 -14.47
C LEU A 68 19.53 -1.84 -15.72
N PHE A 69 18.56 -1.70 -16.64
CA PHE A 69 18.56 -2.40 -17.92
C PHE A 69 19.83 -2.13 -18.73
N VAL A 70 20.23 -0.85 -18.88
CA VAL A 70 21.45 -0.48 -19.60
C VAL A 70 22.69 -1.08 -18.94
N VAL A 71 22.79 -1.05 -17.61
CA VAL A 71 23.91 -1.66 -16.89
C VAL A 71 23.99 -3.16 -17.14
N VAL A 72 22.87 -3.88 -17.03
CA VAL A 72 22.85 -5.33 -17.30
C VAL A 72 23.20 -5.62 -18.75
N TYR A 73 22.61 -4.91 -19.70
CA TYR A 73 22.91 -5.05 -21.12
C TYR A 73 24.39 -4.87 -21.44
N LEU A 74 25.06 -3.88 -20.83
CA LEU A 74 26.49 -3.63 -21.01
C LEU A 74 27.41 -4.65 -20.31
N MET A 75 26.90 -5.36 -19.30
CA MET A 75 27.64 -6.41 -18.59
C MET A 75 27.51 -7.78 -19.28
N MET A 76 26.55 -7.94 -20.19
CA MET A 76 26.40 -9.16 -20.99
C MET A 76 27.43 -9.15 -22.12
N ASP A 77 28.20 -10.23 -22.26
CA ASP A 77 29.14 -10.38 -23.38
C ASP A 77 28.36 -10.75 -24.66
N PRO A 78 28.40 -9.91 -25.72
CA PRO A 78 27.73 -10.22 -26.99
C PRO A 78 28.24 -11.51 -27.64
N GLY A 79 29.44 -12.01 -27.26
CA GLY A 79 30.08 -13.16 -27.86
C GLY A 79 29.70 -14.53 -27.28
N GLU A 80 29.11 -14.59 -26.08
CA GLU A 80 28.75 -15.86 -25.41
C GLU A 80 27.25 -16.21 -25.50
N SER A 81 26.40 -15.27 -25.93
CA SER A 81 24.98 -15.52 -26.15
C SER A 81 24.75 -16.27 -27.47
N GLY A 82 24.96 -17.59 -27.45
CA GLY A 82 24.70 -18.50 -28.57
C GLY A 82 23.22 -18.70 -28.92
N SER A 83 22.32 -17.74 -28.63
CA SER A 83 20.88 -17.82 -28.90
C SER A 83 20.42 -16.64 -29.75
N SER A 84 19.87 -16.98 -30.92
CA SER A 84 19.00 -16.20 -31.82
C SER A 84 19.14 -14.67 -31.76
N GLU A 85 19.64 -14.09 -32.87
CA GLU A 85 19.83 -12.65 -33.15
C GLU A 85 18.59 -11.73 -32.91
N ASP A 86 17.45 -12.27 -32.49
CA ASP A 86 16.16 -11.59 -32.31
C ASP A 86 15.80 -11.25 -30.84
N SER A 87 16.49 -11.81 -29.84
CA SER A 87 16.17 -11.53 -28.42
C SER A 87 17.12 -10.50 -27.82
N LEU A 88 16.61 -9.28 -27.59
CA LEU A 88 17.35 -8.18 -26.95
C LEU A 88 17.88 -8.52 -25.53
N LEU A 89 17.32 -9.56 -24.88
CA LEU A 89 17.84 -10.21 -23.67
C LEU A 89 17.45 -11.71 -23.70
N PRO A 90 18.38 -12.66 -23.79
CA PRO A 90 18.11 -14.10 -23.69
C PRO A 90 17.95 -14.52 -22.21
N MET A 91 17.03 -13.87 -21.50
CA MET A 91 16.90 -13.91 -20.05
C MET A 91 15.43 -14.17 -19.69
N ASP A 92 15.03 -15.44 -19.72
CA ASP A 92 13.69 -15.91 -19.37
C ASP A 92 13.67 -17.08 -18.38
N ASP A 93 14.83 -17.60 -17.97
CA ASP A 93 14.94 -18.72 -17.03
C ASP A 93 15.20 -18.25 -15.60
N MET A 94 14.24 -18.48 -14.70
CA MET A 94 14.37 -18.23 -13.26
C MET A 94 15.47 -19.06 -12.57
N SER A 95 16.05 -20.06 -13.23
CA SER A 95 17.19 -20.81 -12.71
C SER A 95 18.52 -20.06 -12.87
N ASP A 96 18.57 -18.97 -13.65
CA ASP A 96 19.76 -18.10 -13.76
C ASP A 96 19.81 -17.08 -12.61
N PRO A 97 20.85 -17.11 -11.75
CA PRO A 97 21.03 -16.10 -10.70
C PRO A 97 21.07 -14.66 -11.21
N VAL A 98 21.64 -14.43 -12.40
CA VAL A 98 21.74 -13.07 -12.99
C VAL A 98 20.36 -12.58 -13.40
N PHE A 99 19.57 -13.44 -14.04
CA PHE A 99 18.21 -13.10 -14.43
C PHE A 99 17.32 -12.80 -13.23
N ILE A 100 17.25 -13.68 -12.23
CA ILE A 100 16.45 -13.43 -11.02
C ILE A 100 16.92 -12.15 -10.32
N PHE A 101 18.23 -11.93 -10.21
CA PHE A 101 18.76 -10.71 -9.59
C PHE A 101 18.25 -9.47 -10.31
N PHE A 102 18.28 -9.46 -11.65
CA PHE A 102 17.75 -8.36 -12.45
C PHE A 102 16.24 -8.20 -12.28
N LEU A 103 15.48 -9.29 -12.40
CA LEU A 103 14.02 -9.29 -12.28
C LEU A 103 13.57 -8.75 -10.92
N LEU A 104 14.05 -9.34 -9.83
CA LEU A 104 13.70 -8.92 -8.46
C LEU A 104 14.30 -7.56 -8.11
N GLY A 105 15.51 -7.27 -8.59
CA GLY A 105 16.17 -5.97 -8.41
C GLY A 105 15.39 -4.84 -9.07
N SER A 106 14.80 -5.09 -10.25
CA SER A 106 13.94 -4.12 -10.94
C SER A 106 12.73 -3.73 -10.09
N LEU A 107 12.16 -4.66 -9.31
CA LEU A 107 11.06 -4.37 -8.38
C LEU A 107 11.56 -3.67 -7.12
N ALA A 108 12.72 -4.07 -6.58
CA ALA A 108 13.32 -3.46 -5.39
C ALA A 108 13.59 -1.95 -5.55
N ILE A 109 13.82 -1.47 -6.79
CA ILE A 109 13.96 -0.05 -7.14
C ILE A 109 12.71 0.79 -6.74
N LEU A 110 11.54 0.19 -6.60
CA LEU A 110 10.35 0.90 -6.10
C LEU A 110 10.55 1.48 -4.70
N ILE A 111 11.44 0.91 -3.87
CA ILE A 111 11.74 1.43 -2.52
C ILE A 111 12.32 2.84 -2.59
N PRO A 112 13.49 3.09 -3.23
CA PRO A 112 14.02 4.44 -3.35
C PRO A 112 13.08 5.35 -4.16
N ALA A 113 12.39 4.83 -5.18
CA ALA A 113 11.42 5.60 -5.96
C ALA A 113 10.29 6.17 -5.08
N CYS A 114 9.67 5.33 -4.24
CA CYS A 114 8.65 5.75 -3.29
C CYS A 114 9.20 6.69 -2.22
N TRP A 115 10.42 6.44 -1.73
CA TRP A 115 11.05 7.32 -0.74
C TRP A 115 11.21 8.74 -1.26
N PHE A 116 11.75 8.92 -2.48
CA PHE A 116 11.86 10.23 -3.11
C PHE A 116 10.48 10.83 -3.44
N GLY A 117 9.53 10.03 -3.93
CA GLY A 117 8.16 10.47 -4.16
C GLY A 117 7.50 11.06 -2.91
N ILE A 118 7.65 10.37 -1.77
CA ILE A 118 7.16 10.85 -0.48
C ILE A 118 7.90 12.10 -0.02
N ARG A 119 9.23 12.10 -0.14
CA ARG A 119 10.06 13.19 0.38
C ARG A 119 9.88 14.49 -0.39
N LEU A 120 9.77 14.42 -1.71
CA LEU A 120 9.70 15.55 -2.63
C LEU A 120 8.26 15.92 -3.01
N GLY A 121 7.38 14.93 -3.17
CA GLY A 121 6.01 15.14 -3.61
C GLY A 121 5.09 15.53 -2.46
N SER A 122 4.82 14.61 -1.54
CA SER A 122 3.93 14.90 -0.41
C SER A 122 4.61 15.65 0.72
N GLY A 123 5.91 15.42 0.93
CA GLY A 123 6.68 15.96 2.03
C GLY A 123 6.26 15.42 3.39
N ARG A 124 5.54 14.29 3.45
CA ARG A 124 5.16 13.61 4.70
C ARG A 124 6.37 12.84 5.26
N ALA A 125 6.36 12.55 6.56
CA ALA A 125 7.40 11.73 7.17
C ALA A 125 7.37 10.30 6.59
N TRP A 126 8.54 9.79 6.20
CA TRP A 126 8.72 8.45 5.63
C TRP A 126 8.13 7.34 6.50
N GLY A 127 8.22 7.52 7.82
CA GLY A 127 7.66 6.61 8.81
C GLY A 127 6.19 6.25 8.60
N PHE A 128 5.38 7.18 8.12
CA PHE A 128 3.95 6.96 7.87
C PHE A 128 3.67 6.13 6.62
N ALA A 129 4.67 5.85 5.78
CA ALA A 129 4.53 4.85 4.72
C ALA A 129 4.50 3.42 5.27
N TRP A 130 5.05 3.21 6.47
CA TRP A 130 5.17 1.89 7.09
C TRP A 130 4.04 1.56 8.04
N SER A 131 3.62 2.52 8.88
CA SER A 131 2.55 2.30 9.84
C SER A 131 1.94 3.60 10.34
N VAL A 132 0.79 3.49 11.02
CA VAL A 132 0.14 4.59 11.75
C VAL A 132 1.04 5.19 12.84
N ALA A 133 2.01 4.42 13.35
CA ALA A 133 2.94 4.87 14.40
C ALA A 133 4.09 5.72 13.86
N GLY A 134 4.17 5.94 12.53
CA GLY A 134 5.25 6.71 11.92
C GLY A 134 6.62 6.02 11.99
N ARG A 135 6.65 4.69 12.14
CA ARG A 135 7.87 3.86 12.16
C ARG A 135 7.52 2.41 11.88
N VAL A 136 8.53 1.60 11.54
CA VAL A 136 8.37 0.14 11.52
C VAL A 136 8.30 -0.37 12.96
N ARG A 137 7.24 -1.12 13.29
CA ARG A 137 7.12 -1.83 14.58
C ARG A 137 7.90 -3.13 14.53
N TRP A 138 9.23 -3.05 14.64
CA TRP A 138 10.14 -4.20 14.49
C TRP A 138 9.77 -5.42 15.34
N ARG A 139 9.28 -5.21 16.57
CA ARG A 139 8.80 -6.32 17.42
C ARG A 139 7.66 -7.10 16.76
N LEU A 140 6.71 -6.41 16.14
CA LEU A 140 5.59 -7.00 15.43
C LEU A 140 6.06 -7.69 14.14
N PHE A 141 6.93 -7.04 13.37
CA PHE A 141 7.51 -7.59 12.15
C PHE A 141 8.24 -8.91 12.43
N TRP A 142 9.21 -8.92 13.34
CA TRP A 142 9.98 -10.13 13.67
C TRP A 142 9.10 -11.21 14.30
N ALA A 143 8.14 -10.84 15.16
CA ALA A 143 7.21 -11.80 15.73
C ALA A 143 6.36 -12.49 14.65
N GLY A 144 5.89 -11.74 13.64
CA GLY A 144 5.23 -12.30 12.47
C GLY A 144 6.17 -13.18 11.65
N LEU A 145 7.34 -12.65 11.29
CA LEU A 145 8.28 -13.30 10.39
C LEU A 145 8.75 -14.65 10.93
N TRP A 146 9.14 -14.74 12.21
CA TRP A 146 9.59 -16.00 12.79
C TRP A 146 8.50 -17.08 12.81
N ARG A 147 7.25 -16.69 13.04
CA ARG A 147 6.12 -17.63 13.01
C ARG A 147 5.87 -18.15 11.60
N MET A 148 5.98 -17.29 10.58
CA MET A 148 5.80 -17.72 9.18
C MET A 148 6.99 -18.54 8.71
N ALA A 149 8.21 -18.08 8.99
CA ALA A 149 9.43 -18.80 8.66
C ALA A 149 9.40 -20.21 9.26
N PHE A 150 8.90 -20.40 10.48
CA PHE A 150 8.75 -21.73 11.06
C PHE A 150 7.75 -22.62 10.30
N VAL A 151 6.56 -22.10 9.97
CA VAL A 151 5.54 -22.86 9.21
C VAL A 151 6.08 -23.22 7.82
N PHE A 152 6.62 -22.24 7.10
CA PHE A 152 7.13 -22.42 5.74
C PHE A 152 8.39 -23.27 5.70
N LEU A 153 9.29 -23.20 6.69
CA LEU A 153 10.41 -24.12 6.81
C LEU A 153 9.92 -25.55 7.01
N GLY A 154 8.90 -25.76 7.84
CA GLY A 154 8.29 -27.08 8.02
C GLY A 154 7.74 -27.64 6.70
N LEU A 155 6.98 -26.82 5.96
CA LEU A 155 6.45 -27.20 4.63
C LEU A 155 7.56 -27.49 3.63
N PHE A 156 8.60 -26.66 3.60
CA PHE A 156 9.77 -26.86 2.75
C PHE A 156 10.46 -28.20 3.06
N LEU A 157 10.72 -28.49 4.34
CA LEU A 157 11.38 -29.75 4.74
C LEU A 157 10.52 -30.98 4.42
N ILE A 158 9.19 -30.88 4.56
CA ILE A 158 8.26 -31.95 4.17
C ILE A 158 8.32 -32.17 2.66
N GLY A 159 8.19 -31.10 1.86
CA GLY A 159 8.25 -31.17 0.39
C GLY A 159 9.59 -31.71 -0.10
N ARG A 160 10.69 -31.25 0.50
CA ARG A 160 12.04 -31.73 0.19
C ARG A 160 12.23 -33.21 0.56
N GLY A 161 11.72 -33.62 1.71
CA GLY A 161 11.75 -35.02 2.14
C GLY A 161 10.96 -35.94 1.21
N ALA A 162 9.76 -35.52 0.78
CA ALA A 162 8.97 -36.23 -0.21
C ALA A 162 9.68 -36.34 -1.57
N SER A 163 10.24 -35.22 -2.05
CA SER A 163 11.01 -35.19 -3.30
C SER A 163 12.18 -36.17 -3.30
N ILE A 164 12.93 -36.28 -2.20
CA ILE A 164 14.05 -37.23 -2.07
C ILE A 164 13.52 -38.67 -1.96
N ALA A 165 12.39 -38.89 -1.29
CA ALA A 165 11.79 -40.22 -1.20
C ALA A 165 11.32 -40.74 -2.57
N ASP A 166 10.76 -39.87 -3.40
CA ASP A 166 10.22 -40.22 -4.73
C ASP A 166 11.33 -40.33 -5.80
N ASN A 167 12.31 -39.42 -5.79
CA ASN A 167 13.34 -39.32 -6.83
C ASN A 167 14.68 -39.97 -6.43
N GLY A 168 14.80 -40.47 -5.20
CA GLY A 168 16.00 -41.11 -4.67
C GLY A 168 17.07 -40.14 -4.14
N PRO A 169 18.21 -40.67 -3.64
CA PRO A 169 19.26 -39.88 -2.99
C PRO A 169 19.91 -38.84 -3.90
N ASP A 170 19.93 -39.06 -5.20
CA ASP A 170 20.54 -38.14 -6.17
C ASP A 170 19.79 -36.80 -6.24
N ALA A 171 18.50 -36.79 -5.94
CA ALA A 171 17.73 -35.56 -5.79
C ALA A 171 18.22 -34.69 -4.63
N ALA A 172 19.01 -35.22 -3.68
CA ALA A 172 19.61 -34.45 -2.59
C ALA A 172 20.81 -33.59 -3.05
N VAL A 173 21.39 -33.89 -4.22
CA VAL A 173 22.52 -33.15 -4.78
C VAL A 173 22.05 -31.79 -5.27
N LEU A 174 22.80 -30.73 -4.93
CA LEU A 174 22.48 -29.37 -5.36
C LEU A 174 23.16 -29.04 -6.67
N GLN A 175 22.47 -28.27 -7.53
CA GLN A 175 23.06 -27.72 -8.73
C GLN A 175 24.23 -26.77 -8.40
N PRO A 176 25.24 -26.65 -9.28
CA PRO A 176 26.36 -25.73 -9.08
C PRO A 176 25.95 -24.27 -8.82
N GLN A 177 24.85 -23.83 -9.41
CA GLN A 177 24.31 -22.47 -9.32
C GLN A 177 23.52 -22.22 -8.04
N ALA A 178 23.19 -23.28 -7.27
CA ALA A 178 22.30 -23.20 -6.12
C ALA A 178 22.78 -22.18 -5.06
N LEU A 179 24.10 -22.09 -4.82
CA LEU A 179 24.63 -21.10 -3.88
C LEU A 179 24.38 -19.67 -4.37
N GLY A 180 24.60 -19.40 -5.66
CA GLY A 180 24.33 -18.09 -6.27
C GLY A 180 22.86 -17.73 -6.19
N LEU A 181 21.98 -18.68 -6.53
CA LEU A 181 20.53 -18.52 -6.40
C LEU A 181 20.11 -18.25 -4.95
N LEU A 182 20.61 -19.01 -3.97
CA LEU A 182 20.27 -18.79 -2.56
C LEU A 182 20.71 -17.40 -2.08
N ILE A 183 21.89 -16.93 -2.48
CA ILE A 183 22.34 -15.57 -2.17
C ILE A 183 21.34 -14.55 -2.72
N VAL A 184 20.94 -14.69 -3.99
CA VAL A 184 19.94 -13.81 -4.61
C VAL A 184 18.59 -13.91 -3.91
N VAL A 185 18.11 -15.12 -3.61
CA VAL A 185 16.83 -15.35 -2.91
C VAL A 185 16.82 -14.67 -1.55
N PHE A 186 17.82 -14.90 -0.70
CA PHE A 186 17.85 -14.33 0.65
C PHE A 186 18.16 -12.82 0.70
N THR A 187 18.54 -12.21 -0.42
CA THR A 187 18.80 -10.76 -0.51
C THR A 187 17.71 -10.01 -1.26
N MET A 188 17.39 -10.45 -2.48
CA MET A 188 16.48 -9.75 -3.39
C MET A 188 15.01 -10.07 -3.16
N VAL A 189 14.65 -11.29 -2.76
CA VAL A 189 13.23 -11.60 -2.47
C VAL A 189 12.70 -10.76 -1.30
N PRO A 190 13.42 -10.60 -0.17
CA PRO A 190 12.99 -9.67 0.86
C PRO A 190 12.84 -8.24 0.38
N ALA A 191 13.77 -7.75 -0.45
CA ALA A 191 13.72 -6.40 -0.98
C ALA A 191 12.51 -6.20 -1.91
N GLN A 192 12.26 -7.16 -2.80
CA GLN A 192 11.10 -7.17 -3.71
C GLN A 192 9.78 -7.19 -2.92
N ALA A 193 9.63 -8.09 -1.94
CA ALA A 193 8.43 -8.17 -1.13
C ALA A 193 8.16 -6.88 -0.34
N ILE A 194 9.20 -6.25 0.23
CA ILE A 194 9.08 -4.94 0.90
C ILE A 194 8.62 -3.87 -0.09
N ALA A 195 9.18 -3.86 -1.30
CA ALA A 195 8.88 -2.88 -2.34
C ALA A 195 7.41 -2.96 -2.76
N GLU A 196 6.90 -4.17 -3.00
CA GLU A 196 5.50 -4.39 -3.36
C GLU A 196 4.55 -4.04 -2.22
N GLU A 197 4.82 -4.46 -0.99
CA GLU A 197 3.98 -4.09 0.15
C GLU A 197 3.95 -2.57 0.36
N LEU A 198 5.10 -1.91 0.20
CA LEU A 198 5.20 -0.46 0.26
C LEU A 198 4.31 0.22 -0.78
N VAL A 199 4.33 -0.24 -2.04
CA VAL A 199 3.51 0.34 -3.12
C VAL A 199 2.03 0.01 -2.94
N PHE A 200 1.69 -1.27 -2.86
CA PHE A 200 0.31 -1.74 -2.98
C PHE A 200 -0.48 -1.63 -1.67
N ARG A 201 0.18 -1.65 -0.50
CA ARG A 201 -0.49 -1.61 0.82
C ARG A 201 -0.20 -0.31 1.57
N GLY A 202 0.90 0.37 1.23
CA GLY A 202 1.29 1.66 1.80
C GLY A 202 0.87 2.86 0.94
N VAL A 203 1.61 3.09 -0.14
CA VAL A 203 1.55 4.31 -0.96
C VAL A 203 0.24 4.43 -1.73
N LEU A 204 -0.18 3.42 -2.49
CA LEU A 204 -1.41 3.49 -3.29
C LEU A 204 -2.68 3.63 -2.43
N PRO A 205 -2.88 2.87 -1.33
CA PRO A 205 -4.02 3.09 -0.45
C PRO A 205 -4.02 4.47 0.19
N GLN A 206 -2.84 5.02 0.55
CA GLN A 206 -2.73 6.38 1.09
C GLN A 206 -3.01 7.46 0.04
N PHE A 207 -2.58 7.25 -1.20
CA PHE A 207 -2.94 8.10 -2.33
C PHE A 207 -4.45 8.13 -2.53
N LEU A 208 -5.09 6.97 -2.65
CA LEU A 208 -6.55 6.88 -2.81
C LEU A 208 -7.29 7.43 -1.58
N GLY A 209 -6.77 7.15 -0.39
CA GLY A 209 -7.32 7.59 0.89
C GLY A 209 -7.26 9.10 1.11
N ALA A 210 -6.46 9.82 0.32
CA ALA A 210 -6.47 11.28 0.27
C ALA A 210 -7.73 11.85 -0.40
N TYR A 211 -8.36 11.10 -1.31
CA TYR A 211 -9.54 11.51 -2.07
C TYR A 211 -10.81 10.78 -1.61
N VAL A 212 -10.68 9.57 -1.09
CA VAL A 212 -11.81 8.69 -0.75
C VAL A 212 -11.70 8.22 0.70
N ARG A 213 -12.81 8.27 1.46
CA ARG A 213 -12.83 7.77 2.86
C ARG A 213 -12.94 6.26 2.97
N ASN A 214 -13.63 5.65 2.01
CA ASN A 214 -13.96 4.23 2.02
C ASN A 214 -12.69 3.35 1.90
N PRO A 215 -12.33 2.55 2.93
CA PRO A 215 -11.17 1.67 2.87
C PRO A 215 -11.29 0.63 1.76
N TRP A 216 -12.50 0.16 1.44
CA TRP A 216 -12.70 -0.85 0.41
C TRP A 216 -12.16 -0.39 -0.95
N ILE A 217 -12.43 0.85 -1.34
CA ILE A 217 -11.91 1.41 -2.59
C ILE A 217 -10.38 1.54 -2.54
N CYS A 218 -9.85 1.99 -1.40
CA CYS A 218 -8.42 2.24 -1.23
C CYS A 218 -7.57 0.97 -1.29
N TYR A 219 -8.13 -0.19 -0.94
CA TYR A 219 -7.42 -1.48 -0.98
C TYR A 219 -7.83 -2.38 -2.16
N LEU A 220 -9.07 -2.29 -2.65
CA LEU A 220 -9.53 -3.11 -3.78
C LEU A 220 -8.85 -2.69 -5.09
N VAL A 221 -8.64 -1.39 -5.32
CA VAL A 221 -7.97 -0.93 -6.55
C VAL A 221 -6.52 -1.43 -6.62
N PRO A 222 -5.66 -1.25 -5.59
CA PRO A 222 -4.32 -1.81 -5.60
C PRO A 222 -4.29 -3.34 -5.64
N LEU A 223 -5.27 -4.01 -5.02
CA LEU A 223 -5.40 -5.47 -5.08
C LEU A 223 -5.61 -5.95 -6.52
N VAL A 224 -6.54 -5.34 -7.27
CA VAL A 224 -6.78 -5.70 -8.67
C VAL A 224 -5.54 -5.42 -9.51
N LEU A 225 -4.89 -4.26 -9.34
CA LEU A 225 -3.65 -3.93 -10.03
C LEU A 225 -2.54 -4.93 -9.74
N PHE A 226 -2.43 -5.40 -8.49
CA PHE A 226 -1.48 -6.43 -8.09
C PHE A 226 -1.78 -7.74 -8.82
N THR A 227 -3.03 -8.24 -8.77
CA THR A 227 -3.41 -9.49 -9.45
C THR A 227 -3.10 -9.46 -10.94
N VAL A 228 -3.51 -8.42 -11.66
CA VAL A 228 -3.33 -8.37 -13.13
C VAL A 228 -1.88 -8.15 -13.56
N ALA A 229 -1.00 -7.78 -12.64
CA ALA A 229 0.44 -7.65 -12.90
C ALA A 229 1.19 -8.99 -12.81
N HIS A 230 0.51 -10.08 -12.44
CA HIS A 230 1.11 -11.42 -12.37
C HIS A 230 0.79 -12.23 -13.63
N ASP A 231 1.73 -13.06 -14.04
CA ASP A 231 1.64 -13.88 -15.25
C ASP A 231 1.37 -15.35 -14.88
N TYR A 232 0.10 -15.65 -14.60
CA TYR A 232 -0.38 -17.01 -14.32
C TYR A 232 -1.65 -17.30 -15.10
N ASN A 233 -1.97 -18.58 -15.24
CA ASN A 233 -3.31 -19.00 -15.66
C ASN A 233 -4.39 -18.43 -14.71
N TRP A 234 -5.64 -18.39 -15.17
CA TRP A 234 -6.74 -17.79 -14.40
C TRP A 234 -6.95 -18.42 -13.01
N VAL A 235 -6.55 -19.69 -12.84
CA VAL A 235 -6.57 -20.41 -11.56
C VAL A 235 -5.51 -19.86 -10.62
N GLY A 236 -4.27 -19.72 -11.07
CA GLY A 236 -3.19 -19.09 -10.30
C GLY A 236 -3.50 -17.63 -9.95
N LEU A 237 -4.17 -16.87 -10.84
CA LEU A 237 -4.62 -15.51 -10.54
C LEU A 237 -5.64 -15.45 -9.38
N ILE A 238 -6.42 -16.50 -9.14
CA ILE A 238 -7.28 -16.59 -7.96
C ILE A 238 -6.42 -16.66 -6.70
N ASP A 239 -5.34 -17.46 -6.71
CA ASP A 239 -4.43 -17.55 -5.57
C ASP A 239 -3.76 -16.22 -5.26
N ILE A 240 -3.21 -15.55 -6.29
CA ILE A 240 -2.65 -14.21 -6.18
C ILE A 240 -3.68 -13.21 -5.62
N THR A 241 -4.95 -13.32 -6.04
CA THR A 241 -6.03 -12.47 -5.54
C THR A 241 -6.32 -12.71 -4.06
N VAL A 242 -6.38 -13.99 -3.63
CA VAL A 242 -6.60 -14.35 -2.22
C VAL A 242 -5.44 -13.88 -1.36
N PHE A 243 -4.21 -14.11 -1.81
CA PHE A 243 -3.01 -13.60 -1.17
C PHE A 243 -3.10 -12.08 -1.03
N ALA A 244 -3.35 -11.38 -2.14
CA ALA A 244 -3.41 -9.93 -2.16
C ALA A 244 -4.49 -9.34 -1.24
N ALA A 245 -5.65 -10.00 -1.15
CA ALA A 245 -6.73 -9.67 -0.22
C ALA A 245 -6.32 -9.84 1.24
N CYS A 246 -5.66 -10.94 1.57
CA CYS A 246 -5.15 -11.22 2.90
C CYS A 246 -4.12 -10.16 3.35
N MET A 247 -3.19 -9.79 2.47
CA MET A 247 -2.19 -8.75 2.74
C MET A 247 -2.84 -7.38 2.97
N ALA A 248 -3.82 -7.02 2.13
CA ALA A 248 -4.57 -5.78 2.28
C ALA A 248 -5.37 -5.75 3.60
N LEU A 249 -6.00 -6.87 3.97
CA LEU A 249 -6.73 -7.01 5.23
C LEU A 249 -5.78 -6.85 6.44
N LEU A 250 -4.62 -7.51 6.41
CA LEU A 250 -3.59 -7.37 7.45
C LEU A 250 -3.12 -5.92 7.56
N ALA A 251 -2.81 -5.26 6.45
CA ALA A 251 -2.39 -3.86 6.45
C ALA A 251 -3.44 -2.93 7.06
N HIS A 252 -4.70 -3.09 6.64
CA HIS A 252 -5.81 -2.29 7.12
C HIS A 252 -6.11 -2.50 8.61
N LYS A 253 -6.10 -3.76 9.07
CA LYS A 253 -6.45 -4.11 10.45
C LYS A 253 -5.32 -3.86 11.44
N THR A 254 -4.06 -4.07 11.05
CA THR A 254 -2.92 -3.84 11.95
C THR A 254 -2.42 -2.40 11.92
N GLY A 255 -2.85 -1.61 10.93
CA GLY A 255 -2.45 -0.23 10.77
C GLY A 255 -1.02 -0.06 10.27
N GLY A 256 -0.48 -1.02 9.54
CA GLY A 256 0.88 -0.95 8.98
C GLY A 256 1.27 -2.19 8.19
N LEU A 257 2.47 -2.13 7.61
CA LEU A 257 2.98 -3.12 6.67
C LEU A 257 3.72 -4.27 7.35
N GLU A 258 3.87 -4.28 8.67
CA GLU A 258 4.76 -5.22 9.35
C GLU A 258 4.34 -6.69 9.21
N LEU A 259 3.06 -7.02 9.44
CA LEU A 259 2.57 -8.39 9.23
C LEU A 259 2.43 -8.76 7.75
N PRO A 260 1.97 -7.87 6.86
CA PRO A 260 2.04 -8.11 5.42
C PRO A 260 3.47 -8.42 4.93
N MET A 261 4.45 -7.56 5.22
CA MET A 261 5.85 -7.81 4.82
C MET A 261 6.36 -9.14 5.38
N ALA A 262 6.10 -9.43 6.65
CA ALA A 262 6.54 -10.68 7.26
C ALA A 262 6.00 -11.94 6.54
N LEU A 263 4.70 -11.95 6.22
CA LEU A 263 4.08 -13.07 5.51
C LEU A 263 4.55 -13.14 4.05
N HIS A 264 4.64 -12.01 3.35
CA HIS A 264 5.11 -11.95 1.96
C HIS A 264 6.55 -12.44 1.83
N ILE A 265 7.47 -11.92 2.64
CA ILE A 265 8.88 -12.32 2.64
C ILE A 265 9.01 -13.82 2.90
N ALA A 266 8.35 -14.33 3.94
CA ALA A 266 8.46 -15.75 4.29
C ALA A 266 7.87 -16.66 3.20
N ASN A 267 6.74 -16.27 2.60
CA ASN A 267 6.12 -17.00 1.50
C ASN A 267 7.05 -17.07 0.29
N ASN A 268 7.52 -15.93 -0.21
CA ASN A 268 8.33 -15.92 -1.43
C ASN A 268 9.72 -16.51 -1.21
N VAL A 269 10.36 -16.29 -0.06
CA VAL A 269 11.63 -16.95 0.24
C VAL A 269 11.44 -18.47 0.21
N MET A 270 10.32 -18.99 0.72
CA MET A 270 10.00 -20.41 0.63
C MET A 270 9.79 -20.86 -0.82
N VAL A 271 8.96 -20.16 -1.60
CA VAL A 271 8.68 -20.52 -2.99
C VAL A 271 9.95 -20.53 -3.85
N PHE A 272 10.75 -19.47 -3.78
CA PHE A 272 11.99 -19.38 -4.55
C PHE A 272 13.05 -20.36 -4.07
N SER A 273 13.20 -20.55 -2.75
CA SER A 273 14.14 -21.56 -2.23
C SER A 273 13.72 -22.96 -2.68
N SER A 274 12.43 -23.28 -2.63
CA SER A 274 11.91 -24.57 -3.08
C SER A 274 12.26 -24.83 -4.56
N GLY A 275 12.27 -23.78 -5.40
CA GLY A 275 12.78 -23.85 -6.78
C GLY A 275 14.26 -24.20 -6.87
N VAL A 276 15.11 -23.57 -6.04
CA VAL A 276 16.56 -23.89 -5.99
C VAL A 276 16.82 -25.34 -5.59
N PHE A 277 15.93 -25.93 -4.79
CA PHE A 277 16.02 -27.33 -4.36
C PHE A 277 15.17 -28.27 -5.22
N GLU A 278 14.68 -27.82 -6.39
CA GLU A 278 13.87 -28.60 -7.34
C GLU A 278 12.63 -29.26 -6.71
N VAL A 279 12.08 -28.65 -5.65
CA VAL A 279 10.84 -29.12 -4.99
C VAL A 279 9.61 -28.67 -5.77
N ASN A 280 9.69 -27.50 -6.42
CA ASN A 280 8.67 -26.96 -7.30
C ASN A 280 9.35 -26.26 -8.47
N ASP A 281 8.65 -26.21 -9.61
CA ASP A 281 9.06 -25.38 -10.73
C ASP A 281 8.62 -23.94 -10.50
N VAL A 282 9.57 -23.01 -10.37
CA VAL A 282 9.31 -21.57 -10.20
C VAL A 282 9.00 -20.87 -11.51
N ASN A 283 9.35 -21.46 -12.65
CA ASN A 283 9.00 -20.95 -13.98
C ASN A 283 7.56 -21.31 -14.38
N ALA A 284 6.90 -22.22 -13.65
CA ALA A 284 5.56 -22.69 -13.98
C ALA A 284 4.50 -21.58 -13.85
N THR A 285 3.86 -21.26 -14.98
CA THR A 285 2.73 -20.31 -15.03
C THR A 285 1.36 -21.01 -14.99
N GLU A 286 1.35 -22.33 -15.22
CA GLU A 286 0.16 -23.18 -15.12
C GLU A 286 0.07 -23.78 -13.71
N ILE A 287 -0.78 -23.18 -12.87
CA ILE A 287 -0.99 -23.62 -11.50
C ILE A 287 -2.26 -24.49 -11.43
N PRO A 288 -2.18 -25.72 -10.87
CA PRO A 288 -3.33 -26.58 -10.72
C PRO A 288 -4.17 -26.23 -9.49
N TRP A 289 -5.42 -26.71 -9.46
CA TRP A 289 -6.38 -26.36 -8.42
C TRP A 289 -5.99 -26.81 -7.02
N GLU A 290 -5.36 -27.97 -6.88
CA GLU A 290 -4.89 -28.50 -5.61
C GLU A 290 -3.87 -27.57 -4.94
N SER A 291 -2.94 -27.02 -5.72
CA SER A 291 -1.95 -26.05 -5.25
C SER A 291 -2.64 -24.79 -4.76
N VAL A 292 -3.56 -24.23 -5.56
CA VAL A 292 -4.33 -23.02 -5.19
C VAL A 292 -5.16 -23.24 -3.93
N LEU A 293 -5.88 -24.36 -3.83
CA LEU A 293 -6.70 -24.65 -2.64
C LEU A 293 -5.84 -24.72 -1.37
N PHE A 294 -4.67 -25.36 -1.48
CA PHE A 294 -3.74 -25.46 -0.38
C PHE A 294 -3.11 -24.11 -0.01
N SER A 295 -2.53 -23.38 -0.98
CA SER A 295 -1.82 -22.12 -0.76
C SER A 295 -2.78 -21.01 -0.31
N SER A 296 -3.93 -20.86 -0.97
CA SER A 296 -4.97 -19.91 -0.55
C SER A 296 -5.52 -20.25 0.83
N GLY A 297 -5.82 -21.54 1.08
CA GLY A 297 -6.30 -22.01 2.38
C GLY A 297 -5.31 -21.71 3.50
N LEU A 298 -4.03 -22.04 3.28
CA LEU A 298 -2.95 -21.73 4.22
C LEU A 298 -2.83 -20.23 4.46
N THR A 299 -2.83 -19.42 3.41
CA THR A 299 -2.72 -17.95 3.52
C THR A 299 -3.87 -17.34 4.32
N ILE A 300 -5.10 -17.82 4.11
CA ILE A 300 -6.27 -17.41 4.89
C ILE A 300 -6.11 -17.82 6.36
N VAL A 301 -5.71 -19.06 6.64
CA VAL A 301 -5.51 -19.55 8.02
C VAL A 301 -4.43 -18.75 8.75
N LEU A 302 -3.29 -18.48 8.10
CA LEU A 302 -2.20 -17.68 8.67
C LEU A 302 -2.65 -16.23 8.93
N THR A 303 -3.45 -15.66 8.03
CA THR A 303 -4.04 -14.33 8.18
C THR A 303 -5.00 -14.28 9.36
N VAL A 304 -5.91 -15.25 9.48
CA VAL A 304 -6.83 -15.37 10.62
C VAL A 304 -6.04 -15.53 11.91
N PHE A 305 -5.01 -16.38 11.91
CA PHE A 305 -4.12 -16.56 13.05
C PHE A 305 -3.47 -15.24 13.48
N PHE A 306 -2.95 -14.43 12.56
CA PHE A 306 -2.37 -13.12 12.88
C PHE A 306 -3.38 -12.12 13.46
N LEU A 307 -4.62 -12.15 13.00
CA LEU A 307 -5.68 -11.27 13.49
C LEU A 307 -6.23 -11.72 14.86
N TRP A 308 -6.25 -13.02 15.14
CA TRP A 308 -6.78 -13.60 16.38
C TRP A 308 -5.74 -13.92 17.46
N ASN A 309 -4.46 -14.00 17.09
CA ASN A 309 -3.41 -14.29 18.06
C ASN A 309 -3.30 -13.15 19.08
N ARG A 310 -3.62 -13.46 20.34
CA ARG A 310 -3.66 -12.49 21.43
C ARG A 310 -2.36 -11.71 21.60
N GLN A 311 -1.20 -12.38 21.51
CA GLN A 311 0.10 -11.73 21.68
C GLN A 311 0.37 -10.72 20.57
N LEU A 312 0.12 -11.10 19.31
CA LEU A 312 0.29 -10.18 18.18
C LEU A 312 -0.72 -9.03 18.24
N LYS A 313 -1.96 -9.34 18.62
CA LYS A 313 -3.04 -8.37 18.81
C LYS A 313 -2.69 -7.29 19.83
N GLU A 314 -2.20 -7.69 21.00
CA GLU A 314 -1.72 -6.76 22.03
C GLU A 314 -0.60 -5.83 21.49
N MET A 315 0.31 -6.35 20.65
CA MET A 315 1.38 -5.55 20.05
C MET A 315 0.88 -4.51 19.05
N TRP A 316 -0.11 -4.83 18.21
CA TRP A 316 -0.58 -3.90 17.19
C TRP A 316 -1.72 -2.99 17.66
N GLU A 317 -2.55 -3.39 18.62
CA GLU A 317 -3.59 -2.52 19.19
C GLU A 317 -3.00 -1.38 20.03
N GLY A 318 -1.95 -1.66 20.82
CA GLY A 318 -1.34 -0.66 21.70
C GLY A 318 -0.69 0.53 20.98
N ASP A 319 -0.29 0.36 19.71
CA ASP A 319 0.34 1.40 18.88
C ASP A 319 -0.66 2.08 17.91
N ARG A 320 -1.89 1.55 17.72
CA ARG A 320 -2.92 2.20 16.87
C ARG A 320 -3.58 3.40 17.53
N THR A 321 -3.58 3.46 18.86
CA THR A 321 -4.27 4.47 19.67
C THR A 321 -3.48 5.76 19.87
N ARG A 322 -2.21 5.79 19.47
CA ARG A 322 -1.29 6.90 19.78
C ARG A 322 -0.81 7.63 18.53
N VAL A 323 -1.73 8.29 17.83
CA VAL A 323 -1.34 9.33 16.87
C VAL A 323 -1.28 10.65 17.63
N PHE A 324 -0.07 11.05 18.03
CA PHE A 324 0.16 12.33 18.69
C PHE A 324 0.03 13.46 17.66
N LEU A 325 -1.12 14.13 17.66
CA LEU A 325 -1.30 15.38 16.93
C LEU A 325 -0.92 16.56 17.84
N PRO A 326 -0.15 17.55 17.37
CA PRO A 326 -0.02 18.81 18.08
C PRO A 326 -1.42 19.40 18.31
N PRO A 327 -1.70 19.99 19.48
CA PRO A 327 -2.91 20.76 19.67
C PRO A 327 -2.75 22.03 18.86
N GLU A 328 -3.18 22.00 17.58
CA GLU A 328 -3.66 23.14 16.77
C GLU A 328 -3.79 22.76 15.28
N HIS A 329 -4.93 22.16 14.91
CA HIS A 329 -5.74 22.66 13.79
C HIS A 329 -7.15 22.06 13.88
N PRO A 330 -8.23 22.84 13.80
CA PRO A 330 -9.57 22.32 13.99
C PRO A 330 -9.90 21.39 12.82
N LEU A 331 -10.16 20.11 13.10
CA LEU A 331 -11.34 19.51 12.50
C LEU A 331 -12.46 20.44 12.89
N ALA A 332 -13.15 21.01 11.89
CA ALA A 332 -14.22 21.97 12.11
C ALA A 332 -15.04 21.55 13.35
N PRO A 333 -15.16 22.40 14.38
CA PRO A 333 -16.10 22.10 15.43
C PRO A 333 -17.44 21.90 14.73
N ASP A 334 -18.13 20.82 15.09
CA ASP A 334 -19.54 20.65 14.80
C ASP A 334 -20.21 22.02 14.97
N GLU A 335 -21.07 22.37 14.00
CA GLU A 335 -21.83 23.62 14.01
C GLU A 335 -22.22 23.99 15.44
N PRO A 336 -22.06 25.26 15.86
CA PRO A 336 -22.58 25.65 17.16
C PRO A 336 -24.05 25.25 17.17
N LEU A 337 -24.42 24.35 18.09
CA LEU A 337 -25.80 24.11 18.42
C LEU A 337 -26.36 25.50 18.70
N VAL A 338 -27.16 26.00 17.76
CA VAL A 338 -27.91 27.24 17.93
C VAL A 338 -28.69 27.01 19.20
N ALA A 339 -28.26 27.68 20.28
CA ALA A 339 -29.03 27.75 21.49
C ALA A 339 -30.40 28.29 21.05
N ALA A 340 -31.41 27.43 21.11
CA ALA A 340 -32.78 27.84 20.88
C ALA A 340 -33.02 29.07 21.79
N PRO A 341 -33.60 30.16 21.27
CA PRO A 341 -33.90 31.30 22.10
C PRO A 341 -34.80 30.82 23.25
N PRO A 342 -34.60 31.28 24.49
CA PRO A 342 -35.51 30.94 25.57
C PRO A 342 -36.90 31.39 25.15
N GLN A 343 -37.82 30.43 25.05
CA GLN A 343 -39.23 30.73 24.82
C GLN A 343 -39.70 31.59 25.99
N SER A 344 -39.91 32.87 25.71
CA SER A 344 -40.55 33.81 26.61
C SER A 344 -41.98 33.32 26.87
N VAL A 345 -42.23 32.82 28.07
CA VAL A 345 -43.59 32.72 28.58
C VAL A 345 -43.96 34.10 29.12
N ALA A 346 -44.94 34.70 28.46
CA ALA A 346 -45.52 36.00 28.76
C ALA A 346 -46.18 36.05 30.15
N GLY A 347 -46.15 37.23 30.78
CA GLY A 347 -47.05 37.54 31.89
C GLY A 347 -46.71 38.84 32.64
N ALA A 348 -47.60 39.83 32.49
CA ALA A 348 -47.84 40.97 33.39
C ALA A 348 -46.96 42.25 33.27
N ALA A 349 -47.44 43.17 32.43
CA ALA A 349 -47.79 44.57 32.71
C ALA A 349 -47.02 45.38 33.79
N LEU A 350 -46.47 46.55 33.42
CA LEU A 350 -47.05 47.89 33.65
C LEU A 350 -46.06 49.04 33.30
N VAL A 351 -46.50 49.89 32.36
CA VAL A 351 -46.42 51.36 32.23
C VAL A 351 -45.44 52.14 33.14
N PHE A 352 -44.54 52.96 32.56
CA PHE A 352 -44.53 54.45 32.64
C PHE A 352 -43.29 55.05 31.94
N GLU A 353 -43.55 56.03 31.06
CA GLU A 353 -42.58 56.99 30.50
C GLU A 353 -42.79 58.34 31.21
N PRO A 354 -41.74 59.16 31.42
CA PRO A 354 -41.72 60.44 30.72
C PRO A 354 -40.33 61.01 30.34
N ALA A 355 -40.28 61.53 29.11
CA ALA A 355 -39.69 62.78 28.58
C ALA A 355 -38.63 63.60 29.36
N GLN A 356 -37.59 64.11 28.63
CA GLN A 356 -37.38 65.55 28.27
C GLN A 356 -35.93 65.89 27.80
N GLN A 357 -35.86 66.69 26.71
CA GLN A 357 -34.92 67.80 26.36
C GLN A 357 -33.39 67.54 26.38
N GLY A 358 -32.55 67.88 25.40
CA GLY A 358 -32.39 69.04 24.51
C GLY A 358 -30.87 69.28 24.36
N THR A 359 -30.23 69.40 23.19
CA THR A 359 -29.93 70.67 22.49
C THR A 359 -28.86 70.44 21.39
N ARG A 360 -28.78 71.40 20.45
CA ARG A 360 -28.11 71.42 19.13
C ARG A 360 -26.58 71.69 19.14
N THR A 361 -25.91 71.32 18.02
CA THR A 361 -24.93 72.06 17.15
C THR A 361 -23.93 71.06 16.51
N ALA A 362 -23.27 71.20 15.36
CA ALA A 362 -23.48 71.78 14.02
C ALA A 362 -22.41 71.14 13.04
N ALA A 363 -22.78 70.94 11.76
CA ALA A 363 -22.12 70.60 10.45
C ALA A 363 -20.56 70.68 10.24
N PRO A 364 -19.95 70.26 9.06
CA PRO A 364 -20.54 69.93 7.74
C PRO A 364 -19.94 68.78 6.85
N ARG A 365 -20.69 68.49 5.76
CA ARG A 365 -20.45 67.88 4.40
C ARG A 365 -19.00 67.56 3.97
N GLY A 366 -18.67 66.61 3.07
CA GLY A 366 -19.36 65.76 2.07
C GLY A 366 -18.23 65.08 1.23
N THR A 367 -18.39 63.90 0.61
CA THR A 367 -18.83 63.72 -0.80
C THR A 367 -19.23 62.26 -1.10
N ARG A 368 -20.27 62.12 -1.94
CA ARG A 368 -20.87 60.90 -2.48
C ARG A 368 -20.17 60.41 -3.77
N THR A 369 -20.34 59.12 -4.08
CA THR A 369 -20.94 58.57 -5.33
C THR A 369 -21.01 57.03 -5.17
N ALA A 370 -22.17 56.39 -4.95
CA ALA A 370 -23.32 56.11 -5.83
C ALA A 370 -23.18 54.78 -6.61
N ALA A 371 -23.94 53.78 -6.16
CA ALA A 371 -24.32 52.55 -6.87
C ALA A 371 -25.53 52.79 -7.79
N PRO A 372 -25.89 51.83 -8.66
CA PRO A 372 -27.27 51.71 -9.15
C PRO A 372 -27.94 50.38 -8.75
N ARG A 373 -29.22 50.49 -8.37
CA ARG A 373 -30.20 49.41 -8.16
C ARG A 373 -31.04 49.21 -9.43
N GLY A 374 -31.18 47.95 -9.86
CA GLY A 374 -32.45 47.24 -10.07
C GLY A 374 -33.39 47.59 -11.24
N ARG A 375 -33.81 46.55 -11.98
CA ARG A 375 -35.19 46.44 -12.51
C ARG A 375 -35.63 44.97 -12.63
N ARG A 376 -36.80 44.67 -12.05
CA ARG A 376 -37.58 43.42 -12.15
C ARG A 376 -38.32 43.34 -13.49
N THR A 377 -38.44 42.14 -14.06
CA THR A 377 -39.62 41.64 -14.80
C THR A 377 -39.74 40.13 -14.64
N GLN A 378 -40.94 39.62 -14.37
CA GLN A 378 -41.33 38.20 -14.22
C GLN A 378 -42.00 37.67 -15.53
N PRO A 379 -42.38 36.37 -15.64
CA PRO A 379 -42.15 35.51 -16.81
C PRO A 379 -43.41 35.24 -17.67
N PRO A 380 -43.32 34.35 -18.69
CA PRO A 380 -44.45 33.51 -19.05
C PRO A 380 -44.18 32.02 -18.82
N ALA A 381 -45.27 31.33 -18.48
CA ALA A 381 -45.41 29.90 -18.28
C ALA A 381 -45.34 29.11 -19.60
N GLY A 382 -44.92 27.83 -19.53
CA GLY A 382 -45.18 26.86 -20.59
C GLY A 382 -44.20 25.68 -20.64
N ALA A 383 -44.66 24.52 -20.16
CA ALA A 383 -44.27 23.16 -20.55
C ALA A 383 -42.89 22.58 -20.14
N GLN A 384 -42.94 21.67 -19.17
CA GLN A 384 -42.23 20.38 -19.17
C GLN A 384 -43.31 19.27 -19.10
N PRO A 385 -43.07 17.97 -19.38
CA PRO A 385 -41.79 17.28 -19.64
C PRO A 385 -41.82 16.31 -20.85
N ALA A 386 -40.67 15.87 -21.36
CA ALA A 386 -40.61 14.64 -22.18
C ALA A 386 -39.25 13.92 -22.09
N LYS A 387 -39.24 12.79 -21.37
CA LYS A 387 -38.51 11.54 -21.63
C LYS A 387 -39.47 10.42 -21.20
N PRO A 388 -39.46 9.18 -21.74
CA PRO A 388 -38.36 8.52 -22.46
C PRO A 388 -38.79 7.82 -23.77
N ALA A 389 -37.84 7.45 -24.64
CA ALA A 389 -38.11 6.51 -25.73
C ALA A 389 -36.89 5.60 -26.00
N ALA A 390 -37.10 4.32 -25.68
CA ALA A 390 -36.54 3.11 -26.28
C ALA A 390 -37.65 2.04 -26.13
N PRO A 391 -37.74 0.92 -26.87
CA PRO A 391 -36.71 0.29 -27.71
C PRO A 391 -37.20 -0.24 -29.08
N GLY A 392 -36.27 -0.58 -29.97
CA GLY A 392 -36.49 -1.33 -31.21
C GLY A 392 -35.26 -1.16 -32.11
N HIS A 393 -34.65 -2.15 -32.75
CA HIS A 393 -35.02 -3.53 -33.00
C HIS A 393 -33.72 -4.35 -33.22
N SER A 394 -33.72 -5.58 -32.72
CA SER A 394 -33.11 -6.80 -33.29
C SER A 394 -31.94 -6.69 -34.28
N ALA A 395 -30.77 -7.22 -33.88
CA ALA A 395 -29.90 -8.03 -34.76
C ALA A 395 -28.86 -8.81 -33.94
N GLN A 396 -29.07 -10.11 -33.77
CA GLN A 396 -28.07 -11.17 -33.67
C GLN A 396 -28.74 -12.44 -34.22
N PRO A 397 -28.03 -13.47 -34.73
CA PRO A 397 -26.64 -13.54 -35.20
C PRO A 397 -26.56 -14.20 -36.61
N GLU A 398 -25.53 -13.89 -37.41
CA GLU A 398 -25.20 -14.72 -38.59
C GLU A 398 -23.83 -15.39 -38.39
N GLN A 399 -23.89 -16.67 -38.00
CA GLN A 399 -22.96 -17.71 -38.41
C GLN A 399 -23.69 -18.58 -39.44
N PRO A 400 -23.03 -18.93 -40.55
CA PRO A 400 -23.00 -20.35 -40.89
C PRO A 400 -21.66 -20.79 -41.49
N ALA A 401 -21.07 -21.85 -40.91
CA ALA A 401 -20.68 -23.08 -41.62
C ALA A 401 -19.62 -23.86 -40.81
N GLN A 402 -20.08 -24.92 -40.13
CA GLN A 402 -19.24 -26.10 -39.86
C GLN A 402 -19.05 -26.90 -41.16
N PRO A 403 -17.87 -27.46 -41.40
CA PRO A 403 -17.74 -28.71 -42.14
C PRO A 403 -17.78 -29.89 -41.15
N GLN A 404 -18.71 -30.81 -41.40
CA GLN A 404 -18.80 -32.10 -40.74
C GLN A 404 -17.57 -32.98 -41.00
N ALA A 405 -17.32 -33.83 -40.02
CA ALA A 405 -16.42 -34.96 -39.99
C ALA A 405 -16.20 -35.68 -41.33
N THR A 406 -14.93 -35.91 -41.66
CA THR A 406 -14.53 -37.04 -42.51
C THR A 406 -13.78 -38.03 -41.63
N GLN A 407 -14.43 -39.16 -41.37
CA GLN A 407 -13.78 -40.35 -40.83
C GLN A 407 -12.81 -40.89 -41.89
N SER A 408 -11.51 -40.84 -41.61
CA SER A 408 -10.51 -41.61 -42.35
C SER A 408 -9.95 -42.71 -41.45
N ARG A 409 -10.37 -43.92 -41.79
CA ARG A 409 -9.97 -45.23 -41.29
C ARG A 409 -8.44 -45.43 -41.37
N PRO A 410 -7.82 -46.17 -40.43
CA PRO A 410 -6.37 -46.39 -40.40
C PRO A 410 -5.92 -47.35 -41.50
N LEU A 411 -4.76 -47.07 -42.10
CA LEU A 411 -3.98 -48.00 -42.94
C LEU A 411 -2.87 -48.66 -42.09
N PRO A 412 -2.47 -49.91 -42.41
CA PRO A 412 -1.93 -50.85 -41.45
C PRO A 412 -0.40 -50.82 -41.32
N GLU A 413 0.04 -51.43 -40.21
CA GLU A 413 1.41 -51.82 -39.85
C GLU A 413 2.22 -52.37 -41.03
N GLN A 414 3.45 -51.87 -41.19
CA GLN A 414 4.55 -52.64 -41.78
C GLN A 414 5.50 -53.07 -40.66
N GLN A 415 5.38 -54.34 -40.27
CA GLN A 415 6.49 -55.16 -39.76
C GLN A 415 7.24 -55.79 -40.94
N SER A 416 8.54 -56.01 -40.75
CA SER A 416 9.52 -56.83 -41.52
C SER A 416 10.74 -55.94 -41.82
N SER A 417 12.00 -56.25 -41.51
CA SER A 417 12.69 -57.47 -41.07
C SER A 417 14.15 -57.00 -40.89
N SER A 418 14.80 -57.23 -39.75
CA SER A 418 15.94 -58.15 -39.63
C SER A 418 16.71 -58.42 -40.94
N GLU A 419 17.85 -57.75 -41.09
CA GLU A 419 19.16 -58.30 -41.47
C GLU A 419 20.26 -57.45 -40.83
#